data_AF-A0A5S4F4G8-F1
#
_entry.id   AF-A0A5S4F4G8-F1
#
_cell.length_a   1.000
_cell.length_b   1.000
_cell.length_c   1.000
_cell.angle_alpha   90.00
_cell.angle_beta   90.00
_cell.angle_gamma   90.00
#
_symmetry.space_group_name_H-M   'P 1'
#
loop_
_entity.id
_entity.type
_entity.pdbx_description
1 polymer ?
#
loop_
_entity_poly.entity_id
_entity_poly.type
_entity_poly.pdbx_seq_one_letter_code
_entity_poly.pdbx_strand_id
1 'polypeptide(L)'
;HHRVSMTDGALVAGQPIGAPSWFPCNDRPGDKASYRISVTAGSAYRVIANGVLAAQRRGAGTTTWIYDQPEPMASYLASVQIGRYQLAEVAGTRLAHPARLGTRVRHDFGRQGEMMAVFSDLFGPYPFTGYVAVVADDELDIPVEAQGMSIFGRNHVDGRRGFERLVAHELAHQWFGNSLTVSCWSDIWLQEGFATYAEWLWSEASGGPSAADHARRWHQRLSALPQDFVLADPGVDLLFDDRVYKRGALTVHALRRTLGDEVFFPVLRGWTAGRRHANVTTRDFAGHVQRATTRPVGPLLSAWLHDKPLPPLR
;
A
#
# COMPACT_ATOMS: atom_id res chain seq x y z
N HIS A 1 4.07 13.94 13.16
CA HIS A 1 2.78 14.47 13.65
C HIS A 1 1.99 15.03 12.47
N HIS A 2 1.05 14.30 11.87
CA HIS A 2 0.34 14.80 10.67
C HIS A 2 -1.18 14.57 10.75
N ARG A 3 -1.86 15.40 11.53
CA ARG A 3 -3.23 15.78 11.18
C ARG A 3 -3.10 16.89 10.15
N VAL A 4 -3.28 16.58 8.88
CA VAL A 4 -3.29 17.61 7.85
C VAL A 4 -4.64 18.32 7.95
N SER A 5 -4.62 19.56 8.43
CA SER A 5 -5.80 20.42 8.37
C SER A 5 -6.07 20.70 6.89
N MET A 6 -7.15 20.13 6.37
CA MET A 6 -7.61 20.36 5.01
C MET A 6 -8.26 21.75 4.93
N THR A 7 -8.24 22.37 3.75
CA THR A 7 -8.86 23.68 3.53
C THR A 7 -10.39 23.62 3.73
N ASP A 8 -11.00 22.46 3.42
CA ASP A 8 -12.40 22.15 3.70
C ASP A 8 -12.60 20.64 3.95
N GLY A 9 -12.24 20.16 5.15
CA GLY A 9 -12.41 18.74 5.53
C GLY A 9 -11.45 18.25 6.62
N ALA A 10 -11.28 16.93 6.71
CA ALA A 10 -10.25 16.30 7.55
C ALA A 10 -9.77 14.99 6.91
N LEU A 11 -8.45 14.75 7.03
CA LEU A 11 -7.76 13.53 6.62
C LEU A 11 -6.85 13.06 7.76
N VAL A 12 -6.74 11.74 7.92
CA VAL A 12 -5.83 11.10 8.87
C VAL A 12 -4.82 10.23 8.12
N ALA A 13 -3.54 10.46 8.36
CA ALA A 13 -2.41 9.62 7.94
C ALA A 13 -1.62 9.18 9.19
N GLY A 14 -1.51 7.87 9.40
CA GLY A 14 -1.01 7.30 10.66
C GLY A 14 0.38 6.65 10.58
N GLN A 15 0.91 6.37 9.39
CA GLN A 15 2.23 5.76 9.24
C GLN A 15 3.35 6.78 9.56
N PRO A 16 4.44 6.39 10.26
CA PRO A 16 4.65 5.11 10.95
C PRO A 16 4.11 5.12 12.39
N ILE A 17 4.01 6.30 13.04
CA ILE A 17 3.59 6.45 14.44
C ILE A 17 2.72 7.71 14.62
N GLY A 18 1.58 7.74 13.93
CA GLY A 18 0.66 8.88 13.87
C GLY A 18 -0.72 8.63 14.48
N ALA A 19 -1.09 7.38 14.74
CA ALA A 19 -2.43 7.03 15.22
C ALA A 19 -2.80 7.66 16.60
N PRO A 20 -1.90 7.75 17.59
CA PRO A 20 -2.14 8.39 18.88
C PRO A 20 -2.52 9.87 18.80
N SER A 21 -2.28 10.53 17.66
CA SER A 21 -2.66 11.93 17.48
C SER A 21 -4.18 12.16 17.39
N TRP A 22 -4.97 11.10 17.17
CA TRP A 22 -6.42 11.22 17.01
C TRP A 22 -7.25 10.15 17.73
N PHE A 23 -6.63 9.06 18.22
CA PHE A 23 -7.24 8.15 19.19
C PHE A 23 -6.19 7.41 20.05
N PRO A 24 -6.49 7.09 21.33
CA PRO A 24 -5.59 6.30 22.18
C PRO A 24 -5.41 4.88 21.62
N CYS A 25 -4.17 4.45 21.43
CA CYS A 25 -3.84 3.10 20.97
C CYS A 25 -2.40 2.70 21.33
N ASN A 26 -2.12 1.40 21.26
CA ASN A 26 -0.77 0.88 21.18
C ASN A 26 -0.29 1.04 19.74
N ASP A 27 0.49 2.09 19.46
CA ASP A 27 0.92 2.39 18.09
C ASP A 27 2.12 1.55 17.66
N ARG A 28 1.88 0.25 17.47
CA ARG A 28 2.84 -0.73 16.97
C ARG A 28 2.22 -1.47 15.79
N PRO A 29 2.95 -1.69 14.68
CA PRO A 29 2.41 -2.36 13.50
C PRO A 29 1.98 -3.81 13.79
N GLY A 30 2.62 -4.44 14.79
CA GLY A 30 2.29 -5.77 15.32
C GLY A 30 0.97 -5.89 16.09
N ASP A 31 0.39 -4.79 16.56
CA ASP A 31 -0.79 -4.81 17.45
C ASP A 31 -2.07 -4.53 16.65
N LYS A 32 -2.59 -5.57 15.98
CA LYS A 32 -3.77 -5.47 15.11
C LYS A 32 -5.07 -5.73 15.89
N ALA A 33 -6.10 -4.96 15.59
CA ALA A 33 -7.44 -5.15 16.17
C ALA A 33 -8.53 -5.02 15.10
N SER A 34 -9.74 -5.47 15.41
CA SER A 34 -10.93 -5.07 14.65
C SER A 34 -11.43 -3.71 15.14
N TYR A 35 -12.09 -2.96 14.25
CA TYR A 35 -12.54 -1.60 14.55
C TYR A 35 -14.01 -1.41 14.20
N ARG A 36 -14.70 -0.64 15.04
CA ARG A 36 -15.95 0.04 14.70
C ARG A 36 -15.72 1.53 14.82
N ILE A 37 -15.84 2.26 13.71
CA ILE A 37 -15.55 3.69 13.64
C ILE A 37 -16.87 4.44 13.45
N SER A 38 -17.24 5.28 14.42
CA SER A 38 -18.44 6.12 14.36
C SER A 38 -18.04 7.60 14.31
N VAL A 39 -18.43 8.29 13.25
CA VAL A 39 -18.07 9.69 13.02
C VAL A 39 -19.34 10.49 12.74
N THR A 40 -19.48 11.63 13.40
CA THR A 40 -20.55 12.60 13.15
C THR A 40 -19.97 13.85 12.53
N ALA A 41 -20.56 14.32 11.43
CA ALA A 41 -20.17 15.55 10.74
C ALA A 41 -21.41 16.29 10.24
N GLY A 42 -21.24 17.55 9.81
CA GLY A 42 -22.32 18.31 9.18
C GLY A 42 -22.84 17.60 7.94
N SER A 43 -24.16 17.64 7.70
CA SER A 43 -24.81 16.87 6.62
C SER A 43 -24.37 17.24 5.20
N ALA A 44 -23.65 18.35 5.02
CA ALA A 44 -23.02 18.74 3.76
C ALA A 44 -21.75 17.92 3.43
N TYR A 45 -21.16 17.26 4.43
CA TYR A 45 -19.97 16.43 4.28
C TYR A 45 -20.33 14.96 4.15
N ARG A 46 -19.45 14.21 3.50
CA ARG A 46 -19.45 12.75 3.49
C ARG A 46 -18.26 12.26 4.28
N VAL A 47 -18.49 11.26 5.14
CA VAL A 47 -17.43 10.56 5.85
C VAL A 47 -17.16 9.21 5.18
N ILE A 48 -15.89 8.89 4.97
CA ILE A 48 -15.37 7.59 4.54
C ILE A 48 -14.33 7.16 5.57
N ALA A 49 -14.46 5.95 6.10
CA ALA A 49 -13.51 5.37 7.05
C ALA A 49 -13.22 3.92 6.65
N ASN A 50 -12.24 3.28 7.30
CA ASN A 50 -11.93 1.87 7.03
C ASN A 50 -13.17 0.98 7.25
N GLY A 51 -13.27 -0.09 6.46
CA GLY A 51 -14.32 -1.10 6.56
C GLY A 51 -15.57 -0.78 5.75
N VAL A 52 -16.66 -1.47 6.09
CA VAL A 52 -17.94 -1.38 5.40
C VAL A 52 -18.87 -0.43 6.16
N LEU A 53 -19.57 0.45 5.44
CA LEU A 53 -20.60 1.32 6.03
C LEU A 53 -21.75 0.45 6.56
N ALA A 54 -21.83 0.28 7.88
CA ALA A 54 -22.83 -0.53 8.56
C ALA A 54 -24.12 0.24 8.83
N ALA A 55 -24.01 1.55 9.13
CA ALA A 55 -25.17 2.39 9.37
C ALA A 55 -24.90 3.87 9.07
N GLN A 56 -25.96 4.56 8.65
CA GLN A 56 -25.98 6.02 8.51
C GLN A 56 -27.23 6.56 9.23
N ARG A 57 -27.03 7.50 10.14
CA ARG A 57 -28.11 8.13 10.93
C ARG A 57 -28.13 9.63 10.67
N ARG A 58 -29.27 10.16 10.22
CA ARG A 58 -29.43 11.60 9.97
C ARG A 58 -30.06 12.26 11.19
N GLY A 59 -29.49 13.39 11.61
CA GLY A 59 -30.02 14.26 12.66
C GLY A 59 -30.32 15.66 12.12
N ALA A 60 -30.63 16.60 13.00
CA ALA A 60 -30.81 18.00 12.64
C ALA A 60 -29.44 18.62 12.28
N GLY A 61 -29.18 18.83 11.00
CA GLY A 61 -27.96 19.47 10.49
C GLY A 61 -26.70 18.59 10.45
N THR A 62 -26.73 17.40 11.06
CA THR A 62 -25.61 16.45 11.09
C THR A 62 -26.01 15.07 10.59
N THR A 63 -25.02 14.28 10.20
CA THR A 63 -25.15 12.87 9.89
C THR A 63 -24.07 12.11 10.65
N THR A 64 -24.40 10.92 11.15
CA THR A 64 -23.46 9.98 11.76
C THR A 64 -23.28 8.78 10.83
N TRP A 65 -22.04 8.43 10.54
CA TRP A 65 -21.66 7.25 9.76
C TRP A 65 -20.94 6.26 10.66
N ILE A 66 -21.33 4.99 10.57
CA ILE A 66 -20.78 3.90 11.37
C ILE A 66 -20.19 2.88 10.40
N TYR A 67 -18.89 2.65 10.51
CA TYR A 67 -18.14 1.70 9.71
C TYR A 67 -17.66 0.53 10.58
N ASP A 68 -17.74 -0.69 10.03
CA ASP A 68 -17.24 -1.91 10.65
C ASP A 68 -16.08 -2.47 9.82
N GLN A 69 -14.92 -2.61 10.46
CA GLN A 69 -13.69 -3.21 9.93
C GLN A 69 -13.41 -4.48 10.74
N PRO A 70 -14.04 -5.62 10.38
CA PRO A 70 -13.88 -6.87 11.13
C PRO A 70 -12.51 -7.51 10.91
N GLU A 71 -11.91 -7.35 9.72
CA GLU A 71 -10.56 -7.84 9.45
C GLU A 71 -9.55 -7.06 10.32
N PRO A 72 -8.64 -7.76 11.05
CA PRO A 72 -7.64 -7.10 11.88
C PRO A 72 -6.83 -6.06 11.12
N MET A 73 -6.67 -4.88 11.71
CA MET A 73 -5.99 -3.71 11.14
C MET A 73 -4.96 -3.19 12.13
N ALA A 74 -3.78 -2.81 11.67
CA ALA A 74 -2.82 -2.09 12.50
C ALA A 74 -3.27 -0.65 12.69
N SER A 75 -2.98 -0.07 13.86
CA SER A 75 -3.43 1.28 14.23
C SER A 75 -2.99 2.37 13.24
N TYR A 76 -1.79 2.28 12.66
CA TYR A 76 -1.30 3.24 11.67
C TYR A 76 -2.10 3.28 10.35
N LEU A 77 -2.85 2.21 10.04
CA LEU A 77 -3.71 2.08 8.85
C LEU A 77 -5.13 2.62 9.07
N ALA A 78 -5.47 2.96 10.31
CA ALA A 78 -6.76 3.55 10.65
C ALA A 78 -6.83 4.99 10.10
N SER A 79 -7.87 5.28 9.32
CA SER A 79 -8.05 6.55 8.64
C SER A 79 -9.53 6.93 8.55
N VAL A 80 -9.76 8.24 8.60
CA VAL A 80 -11.08 8.87 8.40
C VAL A 80 -10.89 10.02 7.42
N GLN A 81 -11.73 10.03 6.39
CA GLN A 81 -11.84 11.08 5.39
C GLN A 81 -13.17 11.80 5.56
N ILE A 82 -13.12 13.11 5.76
CA ILE A 82 -14.31 13.97 5.84
C ILE A 82 -14.16 15.05 4.78
N GLY A 83 -15.08 15.08 3.82
CA GLY A 83 -15.02 16.04 2.71
C GLY A 83 -16.30 16.07 1.90
N ARG A 84 -16.38 17.01 0.95
CA ARG A 84 -17.51 17.14 0.01
C ARG A 84 -17.37 16.16 -1.15
N TYR A 85 -17.43 14.87 -0.83
CA TYR A 85 -17.20 13.80 -1.80
C TYR A 85 -18.48 13.39 -2.54
N GLN A 86 -18.35 13.25 -3.85
CA GLN A 86 -19.24 12.44 -4.68
C GLN A 86 -18.67 11.01 -4.75
N LEU A 87 -19.57 10.02 -4.75
CA LEU A 87 -19.18 8.64 -5.02
C LEU A 87 -19.39 8.33 -6.51
N ALA A 88 -18.43 7.63 -7.09
CA ALA A 88 -18.49 7.07 -8.43
C ALA A 88 -18.04 5.62 -8.40
N GLU A 89 -18.46 4.86 -9.41
CA GLU A 89 -17.91 3.55 -9.70
C GLU A 89 -17.19 3.61 -11.05
N VAL A 90 -15.92 3.21 -11.07
CA VAL A 90 -15.07 3.27 -12.26
C VAL A 90 -14.34 1.95 -12.36
N ALA A 91 -14.55 1.24 -13.48
CA ALA A 91 -13.96 -0.08 -13.73
C ALA A 91 -14.14 -1.06 -12.54
N GLY A 92 -15.35 -1.10 -11.95
CA GLY A 92 -15.67 -1.97 -10.81
C GLY A 92 -15.06 -1.54 -9.47
N THR A 93 -14.40 -0.38 -9.41
CA THR A 93 -13.82 0.18 -8.18
C THR A 93 -14.60 1.40 -7.71
N ARG A 94 -14.84 1.49 -6.39
CA ARG A 94 -15.48 2.66 -5.78
C ARG A 94 -14.48 3.81 -5.68
N LEU A 95 -14.90 4.99 -6.08
CA LEU A 95 -14.14 6.23 -5.97
C LEU A 95 -14.93 7.27 -5.19
N ALA A 96 -14.23 8.03 -4.36
CA ALA A 96 -14.75 9.22 -3.72
C ALA A 96 -13.91 10.43 -4.10
N HIS A 97 -14.54 11.48 -4.62
CA HIS A 97 -13.80 12.64 -5.11
C HIS A 97 -14.64 13.94 -5.03
N PRO A 98 -13.99 15.12 -4.99
CA PRO A 98 -14.65 16.40 -5.19
C PRO A 98 -15.33 16.46 -6.56
N ALA A 99 -16.53 17.03 -6.61
CA ALA A 99 -17.32 17.13 -7.85
C ALA A 99 -16.52 17.73 -9.02
N ARG A 100 -15.72 18.76 -8.74
CA ARG A 100 -14.90 19.49 -9.74
C ARG A 100 -13.81 18.63 -10.41
N LEU A 101 -13.41 17.51 -9.82
CA LEU A 101 -12.36 16.63 -10.35
C LEU A 101 -12.92 15.45 -11.15
N GLY A 102 -14.24 15.28 -11.23
CA GLY A 102 -14.86 14.02 -11.66
C GLY A 102 -14.41 13.48 -13.03
N THR A 103 -14.24 14.34 -14.04
CA THR A 103 -13.77 13.90 -15.36
C THR A 103 -12.32 13.40 -15.33
N ARG A 104 -11.43 14.12 -14.62
CA ARG A 104 -10.01 13.74 -14.52
C ARG A 104 -9.84 12.47 -13.68
N VAL A 105 -10.54 12.37 -12.55
CA VAL A 105 -10.53 11.17 -11.69
C VAL A 105 -10.99 9.94 -12.47
N ARG A 106 -12.08 10.03 -13.24
CA ARG A 106 -12.55 8.91 -14.07
C ARG A 106 -11.52 8.47 -15.11
N HIS A 107 -10.76 9.40 -15.68
CA HIS A 107 -9.70 9.08 -16.64
C HIS A 107 -8.50 8.41 -15.97
N ASP A 108 -8.01 9.00 -14.87
CA ASP A 108 -6.76 8.60 -14.22
C ASP A 108 -6.90 7.29 -13.45
N PHE A 109 -8.05 7.06 -12.81
CA PHE A 109 -8.37 5.80 -12.13
C PHE A 109 -9.12 4.80 -13.02
N GLY A 110 -9.26 5.11 -14.32
CA GLY A 110 -10.03 4.32 -15.28
C GLY A 110 -9.56 2.87 -15.46
N ARG A 111 -8.31 2.58 -15.08
CA ARG A 111 -7.68 1.25 -15.20
C ARG A 111 -7.50 0.53 -13.88
N GLN A 112 -8.07 1.06 -12.80
CA GLN A 112 -7.90 0.47 -11.48
C GLN A 112 -8.50 -0.94 -11.38
N GLY A 113 -9.59 -1.22 -12.11
CA GLY A 113 -10.14 -2.57 -12.25
C GLY A 113 -9.18 -3.55 -12.92
N GLU A 114 -8.46 -3.12 -13.96
CA GLU A 114 -7.43 -3.93 -14.62
C GLU A 114 -6.25 -4.19 -13.65
N MET A 115 -5.81 -3.18 -12.90
CA MET A 115 -4.77 -3.35 -11.88
C MET A 115 -5.19 -4.37 -10.82
N MET A 116 -6.42 -4.26 -10.32
CA MET A 116 -6.98 -5.20 -9.34
C MET A 116 -6.97 -6.63 -9.88
N ALA A 117 -7.35 -6.83 -11.15
CA ALA A 117 -7.32 -8.14 -11.79
C ALA A 117 -5.88 -8.69 -11.90
N VAL A 118 -4.94 -7.89 -12.43
CA VAL A 118 -3.52 -8.28 -12.54
C VAL A 118 -2.94 -8.65 -11.17
N PHE A 119 -3.16 -7.83 -10.15
CA PHE A 119 -2.66 -8.11 -8.80
C PHE A 119 -3.35 -9.31 -8.16
N SER A 120 -4.64 -9.52 -8.42
CA SER A 120 -5.33 -10.71 -7.94
C SER A 120 -4.79 -12.00 -8.57
N ASP A 121 -4.43 -11.96 -9.86
CA ASP A 121 -3.84 -13.12 -10.56
C ASP A 121 -2.41 -13.41 -10.05
N LEU A 122 -1.60 -12.36 -9.84
CA LEU A 122 -0.21 -12.50 -9.44
C LEU A 122 -0.04 -12.78 -7.95
N PHE A 123 -0.84 -12.14 -7.09
CA PHE A 123 -0.69 -12.15 -5.63
C PHE A 123 -1.78 -12.95 -4.93
N GLY A 124 -2.87 -13.30 -5.60
CA GLY A 124 -4.01 -14.02 -5.03
C GLY A 124 -5.20 -13.08 -4.73
N PRO A 125 -6.36 -13.62 -4.32
CA PRO A 125 -7.59 -12.84 -4.18
C PRO A 125 -7.44 -11.58 -3.30
N TYR A 126 -8.17 -10.51 -3.64
CA TYR A 126 -8.21 -9.29 -2.85
C TYR A 126 -8.55 -9.59 -1.37
N PRO A 127 -7.77 -9.08 -0.39
CA PRO A 127 -7.84 -9.57 0.98
C PRO A 127 -8.90 -8.90 1.85
N PHE A 128 -9.72 -7.97 1.35
CA PHE A 128 -10.74 -7.28 2.16
C PHE A 128 -12.11 -7.31 1.51
N THR A 129 -13.15 -7.01 2.29
CA THR A 129 -14.55 -7.01 1.82
C THR A 129 -14.82 -5.96 0.75
N GLY A 130 -14.08 -4.85 0.74
CA GLY A 130 -14.23 -3.80 -0.26
C GLY A 130 -13.01 -2.89 -0.31
N TYR A 131 -12.94 -2.13 -1.40
CA TYR A 131 -11.88 -1.17 -1.66
C TYR A 131 -12.47 0.14 -2.17
N VAL A 132 -11.91 1.26 -1.70
CA VAL A 132 -12.24 2.60 -2.18
C VAL A 132 -10.98 3.42 -2.43
N ALA A 133 -10.89 4.09 -3.57
CA ALA A 133 -9.90 5.14 -3.75
C ALA A 133 -10.54 6.51 -3.46
N VAL A 134 -9.89 7.30 -2.61
CA VAL A 134 -10.35 8.65 -2.23
C VAL A 134 -9.39 9.67 -2.81
N VAL A 135 -9.92 10.66 -3.52
CA VAL A 135 -9.17 11.84 -3.94
C VAL A 135 -9.59 12.99 -3.04
N ALA A 136 -8.71 13.45 -2.16
CA ALA A 136 -8.92 14.64 -1.33
C ALA A 136 -8.86 15.92 -2.18
N ASP A 137 -9.53 16.99 -1.72
CA ASP A 137 -9.52 18.28 -2.43
C ASP A 137 -8.27 19.13 -2.14
N ASP A 138 -7.37 18.61 -1.31
CA ASP A 138 -6.09 19.20 -0.93
C ASP A 138 -4.93 18.45 -1.62
N GLU A 139 -3.74 19.06 -1.57
CA GLU A 139 -2.52 18.44 -2.05
C GLU A 139 -1.95 17.52 -0.97
N LEU A 140 -1.42 16.37 -1.38
CA LEU A 140 -0.71 15.46 -0.50
C LEU A 140 0.69 15.26 -1.03
N ASP A 141 1.69 15.27 -0.16
CA ASP A 141 3.08 15.01 -0.54
C ASP A 141 3.24 13.57 -1.07
N ILE A 142 2.58 12.63 -0.40
CA ILE A 142 2.55 11.20 -0.75
C ILE A 142 1.12 10.69 -0.56
N PRO A 143 0.62 9.80 -1.44
CA PRO A 143 -0.61 9.07 -1.18
C PRO A 143 -0.54 8.24 0.12
N VAL A 144 -1.69 7.78 0.61
CA VAL A 144 -1.78 7.03 1.87
C VAL A 144 -2.49 5.70 1.65
N GLU A 145 -1.91 4.63 2.17
CA GLU A 145 -2.26 3.23 1.99
C GLU A 145 -3.19 2.65 3.07
N ALA A 146 -4.22 3.38 3.51
CA ALA A 146 -5.12 2.88 4.54
C ALA A 146 -5.76 1.50 4.20
N GLN A 147 -6.10 0.72 5.23
CA GLN A 147 -6.69 -0.61 5.01
C GLN A 147 -8.07 -0.50 4.34
N GLY A 148 -8.21 -1.15 3.18
CA GLY A 148 -9.42 -1.07 2.35
C GLY A 148 -9.58 0.26 1.62
N MET A 149 -8.59 1.16 1.67
CA MET A 149 -8.72 2.53 1.16
C MET A 149 -7.38 3.15 0.74
N SER A 150 -7.24 3.55 -0.52
CA SER A 150 -6.09 4.38 -0.94
C SER A 150 -6.49 5.84 -1.04
N ILE A 151 -5.67 6.75 -0.55
CA ILE A 151 -6.00 8.18 -0.48
C ILE A 151 -4.97 8.99 -1.28
N PHE A 152 -5.45 9.85 -2.16
CA PHE A 152 -4.63 10.68 -3.06
C PHE A 152 -5.00 12.15 -2.89
N GLY A 153 -4.01 13.04 -3.00
CA GLY A 153 -4.26 14.47 -3.14
C GLY A 153 -4.68 14.87 -4.56
N ARG A 154 -5.30 16.04 -4.72
CA ARG A 154 -5.69 16.59 -6.04
C ARG A 154 -4.52 16.70 -7.02
N ASN A 155 -3.29 16.86 -6.51
CA ASN A 155 -2.05 16.95 -7.28
C ASN A 155 -1.69 15.65 -8.00
N HIS A 156 -2.26 14.51 -7.58
CA HIS A 156 -2.09 13.22 -8.23
C HIS A 156 -3.12 12.96 -9.34
N VAL A 157 -3.96 13.96 -9.67
CA VAL A 157 -5.02 13.86 -10.68
C VAL A 157 -4.79 14.90 -11.77
N ASP A 158 -4.06 14.51 -12.80
CA ASP A 158 -3.66 15.37 -13.92
C ASP A 158 -4.55 15.21 -15.16
N GLY A 159 -5.43 14.21 -15.18
CA GLY A 159 -6.29 13.86 -16.30
C GLY A 159 -5.53 13.24 -17.47
N ARG A 160 -4.31 12.75 -17.24
CA ARG A 160 -3.39 12.18 -18.25
C ARG A 160 -2.75 10.89 -17.78
N ARG A 161 -3.17 10.32 -16.64
CA ARG A 161 -2.57 9.15 -15.99
C ARG A 161 -1.09 9.35 -15.63
N GLY A 162 -0.65 10.57 -15.37
CA GLY A 162 0.76 10.84 -15.01
C GLY A 162 1.20 10.20 -13.69
N PHE A 163 0.24 9.87 -12.82
CA PHE A 163 0.47 9.26 -11.51
C PHE A 163 -0.04 7.82 -11.38
N GLU A 164 -0.31 7.14 -12.50
CA GLU A 164 -0.85 5.77 -12.51
C GLU A 164 0.04 4.77 -11.72
N ARG A 165 1.36 5.01 -11.72
CA ARG A 165 2.33 4.27 -10.90
C ARG A 165 1.98 4.30 -9.41
N LEU A 166 1.55 5.45 -8.88
CA LEU A 166 1.18 5.59 -7.48
C LEU A 166 -0.13 4.85 -7.19
N VAL A 167 -1.09 4.87 -8.13
CA VAL A 167 -2.34 4.11 -7.97
C VAL A 167 -2.05 2.60 -7.84
N ALA A 168 -1.13 2.09 -8.65
CA ALA A 168 -0.65 0.70 -8.55
C ALA A 168 0.04 0.42 -7.20
N HIS A 169 0.87 1.35 -6.72
CA HIS A 169 1.56 1.23 -5.43
C HIS A 169 0.58 1.10 -4.25
N GLU A 170 -0.34 2.06 -4.12
CA GLU A 170 -1.30 2.08 -3.00
C GLU A 170 -2.28 0.91 -3.02
N LEU A 171 -2.60 0.41 -4.22
CA LEU A 171 -3.42 -0.77 -4.37
C LEU A 171 -2.67 -2.05 -3.95
N ALA A 172 -1.38 -2.15 -4.26
CA ALA A 172 -0.56 -3.30 -3.88
C ALA A 172 -0.40 -3.42 -2.35
N HIS A 173 -0.38 -2.30 -1.64
CA HIS A 173 -0.35 -2.28 -0.17
C HIS A 173 -1.51 -3.03 0.49
N GLN A 174 -2.63 -3.20 -0.21
CA GLN A 174 -3.76 -3.97 0.30
C GLN A 174 -3.36 -5.43 0.59
N TRP A 175 -2.46 -6.02 -0.22
CA TRP A 175 -1.84 -7.31 0.10
C TRP A 175 -0.62 -7.15 1.02
N PHE A 176 0.30 -6.25 0.65
CA PHE A 176 1.61 -6.10 1.29
C PHE A 176 1.68 -4.84 2.17
N GLY A 177 1.50 -5.02 3.48
CA GLY A 177 1.39 -3.93 4.46
C GLY A 177 0.08 -3.98 5.21
N ASN A 178 -1.04 -4.08 4.49
CA ASN A 178 -2.37 -4.07 5.13
C ASN A 178 -2.78 -5.47 5.57
N SER A 179 -2.89 -6.40 4.62
CA SER A 179 -3.22 -7.79 4.97
C SER A 179 -2.04 -8.44 5.68
N LEU A 180 -0.86 -8.41 5.05
CA LEU A 180 0.39 -8.90 5.62
C LEU A 180 1.16 -7.71 6.20
N THR A 181 0.94 -7.42 7.48
CA THR A 181 1.56 -6.28 8.16
C THR A 181 2.86 -6.69 8.82
N VAL A 182 3.89 -5.87 8.77
CA VAL A 182 5.15 -6.20 9.46
C VAL A 182 4.95 -6.26 10.98
N SER A 183 5.65 -7.17 11.65
CA SER A 183 5.66 -7.20 13.13
C SER A 183 6.41 -6.00 13.72
N CYS A 184 7.44 -5.53 13.02
CA CYS A 184 8.23 -4.36 13.39
C CYS A 184 8.78 -3.63 12.16
N TRP A 185 9.10 -2.34 12.32
CA TRP A 185 9.51 -1.47 11.22
C TRP A 185 10.84 -1.84 10.56
N SER A 186 11.70 -2.64 11.21
CA SER A 186 12.91 -3.18 10.56
C SER A 186 12.59 -4.07 9.34
N ASP A 187 11.39 -4.66 9.29
CA ASP A 187 10.92 -5.48 8.18
C ASP A 187 10.15 -4.67 7.10
N ILE A 188 10.16 -3.33 7.14
CA ILE A 188 9.35 -2.45 6.27
C ILE A 188 9.51 -2.71 4.77
N TRP A 189 10.66 -3.24 4.35
CA TRP A 189 10.89 -3.62 2.96
C TRP A 189 9.87 -4.64 2.43
N LEU A 190 9.27 -5.46 3.30
CA LEU A 190 8.20 -6.38 2.92
C LEU A 190 6.92 -5.66 2.46
N GLN A 191 6.72 -4.41 2.88
CA GLN A 191 5.62 -3.57 2.40
C GLN A 191 6.10 -2.79 1.17
N GLU A 192 7.08 -1.91 1.36
CA GLU A 192 7.49 -0.92 0.36
C GLU A 192 8.18 -1.55 -0.85
N GLY A 193 8.97 -2.60 -0.62
CA GLY A 193 9.64 -3.33 -1.69
C GLY A 193 8.65 -4.07 -2.58
N PHE A 194 7.63 -4.68 -2.00
CA PHE A 194 6.58 -5.37 -2.75
C PHE A 194 5.64 -4.41 -3.47
N ALA A 195 5.19 -3.34 -2.80
CA ALA A 195 4.37 -2.30 -3.43
C ALA A 195 5.12 -1.63 -4.60
N THR A 196 6.40 -1.30 -4.41
CA THR A 196 7.25 -0.77 -5.47
C THR A 196 7.45 -1.77 -6.61
N TYR A 197 7.59 -3.07 -6.31
CA TYR A 197 7.71 -4.09 -7.36
C TYR A 197 6.41 -4.28 -8.14
N ALA A 198 5.25 -4.13 -7.48
CA ALA A 198 3.95 -4.17 -8.13
C ALA A 198 3.77 -3.03 -9.16
N GLU A 199 4.39 -1.86 -8.94
CA GLU A 199 4.47 -0.80 -9.96
C GLU A 199 5.09 -1.30 -11.26
N TRP A 200 6.16 -2.11 -11.15
CA TRP A 200 6.90 -2.61 -12.30
C TRP A 200 6.12 -3.71 -13.02
N LEU A 201 5.44 -4.57 -12.25
CA LEU A 201 4.53 -5.58 -12.78
C LEU A 201 3.34 -4.94 -13.50
N TRP A 202 2.77 -3.87 -12.93
CA TRP A 202 1.71 -3.11 -13.61
C TRP A 202 2.23 -2.42 -14.86
N SER A 203 3.40 -1.78 -14.79
CA SER A 203 4.05 -1.18 -15.97
C SER A 203 4.19 -2.19 -17.11
N GLU A 204 4.66 -3.41 -16.82
CA GLU A 204 4.78 -4.49 -17.79
C GLU A 204 3.40 -4.92 -18.35
N ALA A 205 2.43 -5.19 -17.47
CA ALA A 205 1.09 -5.61 -17.86
C ALA A 205 0.32 -4.55 -18.66
N SER A 206 0.63 -3.28 -18.43
CA SER A 206 -0.01 -2.13 -19.07
C SER A 206 0.62 -1.71 -20.41
N GLY A 207 1.64 -2.42 -20.88
CA GLY A 207 2.37 -2.10 -22.12
C GLY A 207 3.47 -1.06 -21.95
N GLY A 208 3.83 -0.70 -20.72
CA GLY A 208 5.00 0.10 -20.38
C GLY A 208 6.30 -0.74 -20.32
N PRO A 209 7.40 -0.17 -19.80
CA PRO A 209 8.66 -0.89 -19.63
C PRO A 209 8.49 -2.15 -18.76
N SER A 210 9.25 -3.19 -19.10
CA SER A 210 9.20 -4.47 -18.37
C SER A 210 9.74 -4.33 -16.96
N ALA A 211 9.40 -5.29 -16.08
CA ALA A 211 9.97 -5.34 -14.74
C ALA A 211 11.49 -5.47 -14.76
N ALA A 212 12.04 -6.16 -15.78
CA ALA A 212 13.48 -6.25 -15.99
C ALA A 212 14.11 -4.91 -16.39
N ASP A 213 13.44 -4.08 -17.20
CA ASP A 213 13.92 -2.75 -17.57
C ASP A 213 13.96 -1.82 -16.36
N HIS A 214 12.90 -1.83 -15.54
CA HIS A 214 12.87 -1.09 -14.28
C HIS A 214 13.97 -1.56 -13.34
N ALA A 215 14.16 -2.86 -13.19
CA ALA A 215 15.20 -3.42 -12.33
C ALA A 215 16.60 -2.98 -12.78
N ARG A 216 16.92 -3.08 -14.08
CA ARG A 216 18.22 -2.61 -14.61
C ARG A 216 18.44 -1.11 -14.35
N ARG A 217 17.43 -0.28 -14.63
CA ARG A 217 17.50 1.17 -14.43
C ARG A 217 17.71 1.54 -12.97
N TRP A 218 16.96 0.92 -12.06
CA TRP A 218 17.06 1.23 -10.63
C TRP A 218 18.32 0.65 -10.00
N HIS A 219 18.76 -0.52 -10.42
CA HIS A 219 20.05 -1.08 -10.00
C HIS A 219 21.20 -0.14 -10.36
N GLN A 220 21.24 0.36 -11.60
CA GLN A 220 22.24 1.34 -12.03
C GLN A 220 22.21 2.61 -11.17
N ARG A 221 21.03 3.16 -10.90
CA ARG A 221 20.88 4.36 -10.05
C ARG A 221 21.36 4.11 -8.61
N LEU A 222 20.94 3.00 -8.00
CA LEU A 222 21.36 2.68 -6.63
C LEU A 222 22.84 2.38 -6.52
N SER A 223 23.47 1.83 -7.57
CA SER A 223 24.91 1.56 -7.58
C SER A 223 25.75 2.84 -7.50
N ALA A 224 25.18 3.99 -7.85
CA ALA A 224 25.83 5.31 -7.75
C ALA A 224 25.64 6.00 -6.40
N LEU A 225 24.81 5.45 -5.49
CA LEU A 225 24.60 6.01 -4.16
C LEU A 225 25.59 5.45 -3.13
N PRO A 226 25.72 6.06 -1.94
CA PRO A 226 26.45 5.46 -0.83
C PRO A 226 25.94 4.06 -0.47
N GLN A 227 26.88 3.12 -0.34
CA GLN A 227 26.63 1.72 0.01
C GLN A 227 26.80 1.50 1.52
N ASP A 228 26.10 2.31 2.31
CA ASP A 228 26.18 2.37 3.78
C ASP A 228 24.88 1.92 4.47
N PHE A 229 23.98 1.29 3.72
CA PHE A 229 22.60 1.01 4.08
C PHE A 229 22.31 -0.50 4.21
N VAL A 230 21.55 -0.88 5.24
CA VAL A 230 21.04 -2.24 5.46
C VAL A 230 19.52 -2.21 5.32
N LEU A 231 18.97 -3.06 4.45
CA LEU A 231 17.54 -3.00 4.09
C LEU A 231 16.62 -3.63 5.15
N ALA A 232 17.05 -4.72 5.81
CA ALA A 232 16.28 -5.38 6.87
C ALA A 232 16.51 -4.77 8.27
N ASP A 233 17.16 -3.60 8.34
CA ASP A 233 17.24 -2.76 9.52
C ASP A 233 17.67 -1.34 9.11
N PRO A 234 16.80 -0.55 8.46
CA PRO A 234 17.16 0.78 7.98
C PRO A 234 17.38 1.77 9.13
N GLY A 235 16.93 1.46 10.34
CA GLY A 235 16.84 2.42 11.43
C GLY A 235 15.70 3.43 11.23
N VAL A 236 15.44 4.23 12.26
CA VAL A 236 14.30 5.17 12.29
C VAL A 236 14.45 6.29 11.25
N ASP A 237 15.67 6.82 11.10
CA ASP A 237 15.92 7.98 10.24
C ASP A 237 15.84 7.65 8.74
N LEU A 238 16.02 6.39 8.37
CA LEU A 238 16.04 5.93 6.97
C LEU A 238 14.82 5.06 6.63
N LEU A 239 13.80 5.03 7.49
CA LEU A 239 12.62 4.18 7.30
C LEU A 239 11.90 4.46 5.97
N PHE A 240 11.95 5.71 5.51
CA PHE A 240 11.37 6.18 4.24
C PHE A 240 12.42 6.61 3.21
N ASP A 241 13.67 6.17 3.37
CA ASP A 241 14.72 6.39 2.37
C ASP A 241 14.35 5.64 1.08
N ASP A 242 14.52 6.26 -0.09
CA ASP A 242 14.24 5.68 -1.41
C ASP A 242 14.91 4.29 -1.59
N ARG A 243 16.03 4.04 -0.91
CA ARG A 243 16.72 2.75 -0.92
C ARG A 243 15.85 1.63 -0.34
N VAL A 244 15.00 1.88 0.65
CA VAL A 244 14.04 0.89 1.19
C VAL A 244 13.15 0.37 0.06
N TYR A 245 12.53 1.30 -0.67
CA TYR A 245 11.63 1.03 -1.78
C TYR A 245 12.33 0.35 -2.95
N LYS A 246 13.40 0.98 -3.47
CA LYS A 246 14.04 0.54 -4.72
C LYS A 246 14.91 -0.70 -4.52
N ARG A 247 15.67 -0.81 -3.42
CA ARG A 247 16.42 -2.03 -3.10
C ARG A 247 15.46 -3.16 -2.70
N GLY A 248 14.37 -2.85 -2.01
CA GLY A 248 13.29 -3.82 -1.74
C GLY A 248 12.73 -4.41 -3.02
N ALA A 249 12.32 -3.59 -3.99
CA ALA A 249 11.81 -4.07 -5.27
C ALA A 249 12.85 -4.87 -6.08
N LEU A 250 14.12 -4.46 -6.06
CA LEU A 250 15.20 -5.25 -6.67
C LEU A 250 15.40 -6.60 -5.99
N THR A 251 15.23 -6.67 -4.67
CA THR A 251 15.31 -7.92 -3.89
C THR A 251 14.20 -8.88 -4.33
N VAL A 252 12.97 -8.38 -4.44
CA VAL A 252 11.82 -9.16 -4.95
C VAL A 252 12.05 -9.59 -6.40
N HIS A 253 12.58 -8.71 -7.25
CA HIS A 253 12.92 -9.04 -8.64
C HIS A 253 14.00 -10.11 -8.74
N ALA A 254 15.11 -9.98 -7.99
CA ALA A 254 16.19 -10.97 -7.95
C ALA A 254 15.68 -12.34 -7.47
N LEU A 255 14.72 -12.35 -6.55
CA LEU A 255 14.05 -13.56 -6.13
C LEU A 255 13.23 -14.18 -7.27
N ARG A 256 12.40 -13.39 -7.97
CA ARG A 256 11.66 -13.86 -9.17
C ARG A 256 12.61 -14.45 -10.21
N ARG A 257 13.72 -13.77 -10.51
CA ARG A 257 14.75 -14.25 -11.45
C ARG A 257 15.37 -15.58 -11.02
N THR A 258 15.60 -15.75 -9.73
CA THR A 258 16.22 -16.97 -9.18
C THR A 258 15.26 -18.17 -9.20
N LEU A 259 13.98 -17.94 -8.96
CA LEU A 259 12.96 -18.99 -8.88
C LEU A 259 12.32 -19.31 -10.23
N GLY A 260 12.22 -18.32 -11.12
CA GLY A 260 11.37 -18.37 -12.31
C GLY A 260 9.90 -18.14 -11.96
N ASP A 261 9.12 -17.69 -12.94
CA ASP A 261 7.72 -17.27 -12.75
C ASP A 261 6.81 -18.43 -12.30
N GLU A 262 7.06 -19.62 -12.82
CA GLU A 262 6.35 -20.87 -12.49
C GLU A 262 6.44 -21.26 -11.02
N VAL A 263 7.45 -20.75 -10.29
CA VAL A 263 7.62 -20.97 -8.86
C VAL A 263 7.30 -19.71 -8.07
N PHE A 264 7.77 -18.55 -8.53
CA PHE A 264 7.67 -17.29 -7.81
C PHE A 264 6.21 -16.87 -7.54
N PHE A 265 5.35 -16.82 -8.56
CA PHE A 265 3.97 -16.37 -8.37
C PHE A 265 3.12 -17.35 -7.55
N PRO A 266 3.22 -18.68 -7.73
CA PRO A 266 2.60 -19.62 -6.79
C PRO A 266 3.08 -19.44 -5.34
N VAL A 267 4.38 -19.17 -5.13
CA VAL A 267 4.91 -18.86 -3.79
C VAL A 267 4.29 -17.60 -3.21
N LEU A 268 4.15 -16.53 -3.98
CA LEU A 268 3.50 -15.30 -3.53
C LEU A 268 2.03 -15.52 -3.19
N ARG A 269 1.27 -16.22 -4.04
CA ARG A 269 -0.13 -16.58 -3.74
C ARG A 269 -0.25 -17.43 -2.48
N GLY A 270 0.65 -18.38 -2.28
CA GLY A 270 0.70 -19.17 -1.05
C GLY A 270 1.04 -18.34 0.18
N TRP A 271 1.90 -17.32 0.02
CA TRP A 271 2.29 -16.41 1.10
C TRP A 271 1.12 -15.54 1.55
N THR A 272 0.46 -14.87 0.61
CA THR A 272 -0.68 -14.00 0.88
C THR A 272 -1.89 -14.77 1.42
N ALA A 273 -2.14 -15.98 0.93
CA ALA A 273 -3.22 -16.84 1.44
C ALA A 273 -2.90 -17.37 2.84
N GLY A 274 -1.69 -17.89 3.06
CA GLY A 274 -1.30 -18.51 4.34
C GLY A 274 -1.06 -17.52 5.48
N ARG A 275 -0.83 -16.24 5.18
CA ARG A 275 -0.61 -15.16 6.16
C ARG A 275 -1.65 -14.05 6.07
N ARG A 276 -2.81 -14.32 5.46
CA ARG A 276 -3.88 -13.33 5.31
C ARG A 276 -4.24 -12.71 6.66
N HIS A 277 -4.17 -11.38 6.73
CA HIS A 277 -4.42 -10.55 7.94
C HIS A 277 -3.44 -10.72 9.09
N ALA A 278 -2.37 -11.50 8.94
CA ALA A 278 -1.39 -11.75 9.99
C ALA A 278 -0.28 -10.68 10.04
N ASN A 279 0.47 -10.71 11.14
CA ASN A 279 1.77 -10.05 11.19
C ASN A 279 2.86 -10.97 10.62
N VAL A 280 3.83 -10.37 9.91
CA VAL A 280 4.88 -11.10 9.20
C VAL A 280 6.27 -10.50 9.46
N THR A 281 7.29 -11.34 9.33
CA THR A 281 8.70 -10.94 9.43
C THR A 281 9.50 -11.36 8.20
N THR A 282 10.69 -10.79 8.01
CA THR A 282 11.64 -11.25 6.98
C THR A 282 11.94 -12.75 7.11
N ARG A 283 12.06 -13.25 8.35
CA ARG A 283 12.30 -14.67 8.63
C ARG A 283 11.15 -15.55 8.16
N ASP A 284 9.91 -15.13 8.41
CA ASP A 284 8.72 -15.88 7.97
C ASP A 284 8.67 -16.01 6.45
N PHE A 285 8.93 -14.91 5.74
CA PHE A 285 8.94 -14.88 4.29
C PHE A 285 10.08 -15.75 3.73
N ALA A 286 11.30 -15.59 4.23
CA ALA A 286 12.45 -16.41 3.82
C ALA A 286 12.20 -17.91 4.02
N GLY A 287 11.63 -18.29 5.17
CA GLY A 287 11.26 -19.68 5.45
C GLY A 287 10.15 -20.20 4.55
N HIS A 288 9.16 -19.36 4.21
CA HIS A 288 8.10 -19.70 3.25
C HIS A 288 8.65 -19.98 1.86
N VAL A 289 9.49 -19.08 1.34
CA VAL A 289 10.08 -19.24 0.01
C VAL A 289 10.99 -20.47 -0.04
N GLN A 290 11.82 -20.70 0.99
CA GLN A 290 12.73 -21.84 1.04
C GLN A 290 12.01 -23.19 1.00
N ARG A 291 10.78 -23.29 1.53
CA ARG A 291 9.99 -24.53 1.46
C ARG A 291 9.51 -24.88 0.05
N ALA A 292 9.47 -23.90 -0.85
CA ALA A 292 8.97 -24.08 -2.21
C ALA A 292 10.07 -24.35 -3.25
N THR A 293 11.33 -24.36 -2.84
CA THR A 293 12.45 -24.59 -3.76
C THR A 293 13.61 -25.33 -3.09
N THR A 294 14.34 -26.11 -3.86
CA THR A 294 15.61 -26.72 -3.44
C THR A 294 16.80 -25.78 -3.59
N ARG A 295 16.62 -24.65 -4.30
CA ARG A 295 17.67 -23.63 -4.41
C ARG A 295 17.86 -22.94 -3.06
N PRO A 296 19.10 -22.66 -2.63
CA PRO A 296 19.34 -21.94 -1.38
C PRO A 296 18.94 -20.46 -1.54
N VAL A 297 17.82 -20.08 -0.92
CA VAL A 297 17.28 -18.71 -0.97
C VAL A 297 17.92 -17.83 0.11
N GLY A 298 18.36 -18.44 1.21
CA GLY A 298 19.01 -17.75 2.33
C GLY A 298 20.18 -16.86 1.91
N PRO A 299 21.19 -17.37 1.17
CA PRO A 299 22.32 -16.55 0.72
C PRO A 299 21.90 -15.38 -0.18
N LEU A 300 20.91 -15.58 -1.05
CA LEU A 300 20.37 -14.52 -1.90
C LEU A 300 19.75 -13.42 -1.03
N LEU A 301 18.79 -13.77 -0.16
CA LEU A 301 18.12 -12.79 0.69
C LEU A 301 19.11 -12.11 1.63
N SER A 302 20.09 -12.83 2.18
CA SER A 302 21.12 -12.23 3.04
C SER A 302 21.90 -11.13 2.33
N ALA A 303 22.38 -11.39 1.12
CA ALA A 303 23.12 -10.40 0.35
C ALA A 303 22.29 -9.15 0.03
N TRP A 304 21.01 -9.33 -0.27
CA TRP A 304 20.14 -8.20 -0.58
C TRP A 304 19.66 -7.43 0.65
N LEU A 305 19.44 -8.11 1.77
CA LEU A 305 18.77 -7.56 2.95
C LEU A 305 19.72 -7.11 4.06
N HIS A 306 20.82 -7.83 4.27
CA HIS A 306 21.70 -7.65 5.43
C HIS A 306 23.07 -7.05 5.08
N ASP A 307 23.56 -7.28 3.86
CA ASP A 307 24.85 -6.74 3.44
C ASP A 307 24.72 -5.27 3.02
N LYS A 308 25.70 -4.44 3.35
CA LYS A 308 25.72 -3.03 2.90
C LYS A 308 25.89 -2.87 1.39
N PRO A 309 26.88 -3.54 0.75
CA PRO A 309 27.06 -3.43 -0.70
C PRO A 309 25.82 -3.91 -1.47
N LEU A 310 25.43 -3.17 -2.51
CA LEU A 310 24.39 -3.60 -3.44
C LEU A 310 24.86 -4.84 -4.24
N PRO A 311 24.14 -5.96 -4.19
CA PRO A 311 24.49 -7.14 -4.97
C PRO A 311 24.35 -6.89 -6.48
N PRO A 312 25.08 -7.64 -7.35
CA PRO A 312 24.87 -7.57 -8.78
C PRO A 312 23.47 -8.09 -9.16
N LEU A 313 22.84 -7.45 -10.14
CA LEU A 313 21.57 -7.92 -10.72
C LEU A 313 21.88 -9.13 -11.63
N ARG A 314 21.45 -10.33 -11.22
CA ARG A 314 21.64 -11.60 -11.95
C ARG A 314 20.39 -11.98 -12.74
#